data_AF-A0A136JVM9-F1
#
_entry.id   AF-A0A136JVM9-F1
#
_cell.length_a   1.000
_cell.length_b   1.000
_cell.length_c   1.000
_cell.angle_alpha   90.00
_cell.angle_beta   90.00
_cell.angle_gamma   90.00
#
_symmetry.space_group_name_H-M   'P 1'
#
loop_
_entity.id
_entity.type
_entity.pdbx_description
1 polymer ?
#
loop_
_entity_poly.entity_id
_entity_poly.type
_entity_poly.pdbx_seq_one_letter_code
_entity_poly.pdbx_strand_id
1 'polypeptide(L)'
;MQQERQLQRAKLLEEVLRLQRVVMDVETNFRGYLLAEQPSYLEPINQAEARLESGIDRLTLLTVESPGLQPGIRVLAARLREFIDSKRKLAALVGTDQQEQVRLYVRGGSGRALFLTIEKAIGDFEMRIERELPAEPLTYDAWIGRARWQLLLLELLAVGVAVSCTRALGLVRRPLVERSARVQV
;
A
#
# COMPACT_ATOMS: atom_id res chain seq x y z
N MET A 1 3.30 -12.10 15.81
CA MET A 1 3.45 -12.67 14.46
C MET A 1 2.69 -11.89 13.38
N GLN A 2 1.35 -11.87 13.35
CA GLN A 2 0.61 -11.31 12.20
C GLN A 2 0.67 -9.77 12.11
N GLN A 3 0.49 -9.09 13.25
CA GLN A 3 0.63 -7.64 13.33
C GLN A 3 2.06 -7.16 13.04
N GLU A 4 3.07 -7.95 13.42
CA GLU A 4 4.48 -7.66 13.15
C GLU A 4 4.80 -7.70 11.66
N ARG A 5 4.25 -8.67 10.91
CA ARG A 5 4.40 -8.73 9.44
C ARG A 5 3.76 -7.53 8.73
N GLN A 6 2.57 -7.11 9.17
CA GLN A 6 1.92 -5.92 8.59
C GLN A 6 2.71 -4.65 8.90
N LEU A 7 3.24 -4.52 10.12
CA LEU A 7 4.11 -3.42 10.49
C LEU A 7 5.42 -3.42 9.67
N GLN A 8 6.00 -4.60 9.42
CA GLN A 8 7.18 -4.75 8.59
C GLN A 8 6.91 -4.32 7.15
N ARG A 9 5.82 -4.79 6.54
CA ARG A 9 5.38 -4.37 5.20
C ARG A 9 5.22 -2.86 5.11
N ALA A 10 4.52 -2.25 6.08
CA ALA A 10 4.32 -0.80 6.11
C ALA A 10 5.65 -0.04 6.18
N LYS A 11 6.59 -0.47 7.02
CA LYS A 11 7.93 0.13 7.11
C LYS A 11 8.72 0.01 5.82
N LEU A 12 8.62 -1.13 5.12
CA LEU A 12 9.27 -1.32 3.82
C LEU A 12 8.72 -0.37 2.76
N LEU A 13 7.39 -0.30 2.63
CA LEU A 13 6.74 0.59 1.68
C LEU A 13 7.02 2.07 2.00
N GLU A 14 7.04 2.44 3.29
CA GLU A 14 7.40 3.79 3.71
C GLU A 14 8.83 4.15 3.28
N GLU A 15 9.79 3.23 3.43
CA GLU A 15 11.17 3.44 3.03
C GLU A 15 11.32 3.52 1.50
N VAL A 16 10.58 2.71 0.74
CA VAL A 16 10.51 2.82 -0.73
C VAL A 16 9.98 4.19 -1.16
N LEU A 17 8.92 4.69 -0.53
CA LEU A 17 8.37 6.03 -0.78
C LEU A 17 9.35 7.15 -0.40
N ARG A 18 10.20 6.95 0.61
CA ARG A 18 11.28 7.90 0.95
C ARG A 18 12.34 7.94 -0.15
N LEU A 19 12.77 6.80 -0.65
CA LEU A 19 13.73 6.71 -1.76
C LEU A 19 13.16 7.38 -3.03
N GLN A 20 11.90 7.10 -3.37
CA GLN A 20 11.25 7.71 -4.55
C GLN A 20 11.21 9.25 -4.44
N ARG A 21 10.91 9.79 -3.27
CA ARG A 21 10.96 11.24 -3.03
C ARG A 21 12.33 11.84 -3.29
N VAL A 22 13.39 11.20 -2.82
CA VAL A 22 14.76 11.67 -3.09
C VAL A 22 15.07 11.67 -4.59
N VAL A 23 14.64 10.64 -5.33
CA VAL A 23 14.82 10.59 -6.80
C VAL A 23 14.07 11.73 -7.49
N MET A 24 12.82 12.00 -7.08
CA MET A 24 12.03 13.13 -7.60
C MET A 24 12.66 14.48 -7.28
N ASP A 25 13.16 14.67 -6.07
CA ASP A 25 13.85 15.89 -5.65
C ASP A 25 15.08 16.13 -6.53
N VAL A 26 15.90 15.12 -6.77
CA VAL A 26 17.07 15.21 -7.65
C VAL A 26 16.67 15.57 -9.07
N GLU A 27 15.67 14.90 -9.65
CA GLU A 27 15.22 15.18 -11.02
C GLU A 27 14.69 16.61 -11.15
N THR A 28 13.90 17.06 -10.18
CA THR A 28 13.29 18.40 -10.15
C THR A 28 14.36 19.47 -10.01
N ASN A 29 15.29 19.28 -9.07
CA ASN A 29 16.36 20.24 -8.83
C ASN A 29 17.38 20.25 -9.95
N PHE A 30 17.69 19.10 -10.56
CA PHE A 30 18.54 19.06 -11.75
C PHE A 30 17.94 19.88 -12.90
N ARG A 31 16.63 19.75 -13.17
CA ARG A 31 15.96 20.59 -14.17
C ARG A 31 16.01 22.07 -13.80
N GLY A 32 15.79 22.41 -12.54
CA GLY A 32 15.91 23.78 -12.04
C GLY A 32 17.33 24.34 -12.26
N TYR A 33 18.36 23.54 -11.97
CA TYR A 33 19.75 23.90 -12.22
C TYR A 33 20.03 24.14 -13.70
N LEU A 34 19.52 23.29 -14.60
CA LEU A 34 19.67 23.49 -16.04
C LEU A 34 18.97 24.75 -16.57
N LEU A 35 17.93 25.23 -15.89
CA LEU A 35 17.17 26.41 -16.30
C LEU A 35 17.73 27.71 -15.73
N ALA A 36 18.18 27.68 -14.48
CA ALA A 36 18.56 28.88 -13.74
C ALA A 36 20.06 28.99 -13.45
N GLU A 37 20.80 27.89 -13.58
CA GLU A 37 22.24 27.76 -13.25
C GLU A 37 22.59 28.20 -11.81
N GLN A 38 21.60 28.23 -10.92
CA GLN A 38 21.79 28.65 -9.52
C GLN A 38 22.35 27.50 -8.68
N PRO A 39 23.46 27.70 -7.94
CA PRO A 39 24.08 26.65 -7.14
C PRO A 39 23.17 26.02 -6.08
N SER A 40 22.14 26.73 -5.61
CA SER A 40 21.15 26.21 -4.64
C SER A 40 20.43 24.94 -5.12
N TYR A 41 20.24 24.78 -6.43
CA TYR A 41 19.68 23.56 -7.01
C TYR A 41 20.62 22.35 -6.96
N LEU A 42 21.92 22.55 -6.68
CA LEU A 42 22.87 21.44 -6.52
C LEU A 42 22.79 20.80 -5.13
N GLU A 43 22.24 21.49 -4.13
CA GLU A 43 22.15 20.99 -2.75
C GLU A 43 21.46 19.62 -2.68
N PRO A 44 20.25 19.41 -3.27
CA PRO A 44 19.58 18.12 -3.17
C PRO A 44 20.28 17.02 -3.97
N ILE A 45 20.97 17.38 -5.05
CA ILE A 45 21.76 16.45 -5.89
C ILE A 45 22.99 15.97 -5.10
N ASN A 46 23.67 16.88 -4.42
CA ASN A 46 24.87 16.57 -3.64
C ASN A 46 24.57 15.72 -2.40
N GLN A 47 23.41 15.92 -1.77
CA GLN A 47 22.98 15.16 -0.60
C GLN A 47 22.31 13.83 -0.94
N ALA A 48 21.91 13.61 -2.19
CA ALA A 48 21.08 12.46 -2.56
C ALA A 48 21.80 11.12 -2.38
N GLU A 49 23.08 11.03 -2.72
CA GLU A 49 23.85 9.78 -2.56
C GLU A 49 23.75 9.23 -1.13
N ALA A 50 24.13 10.03 -0.14
CA ALA A 50 24.09 9.63 1.27
C ALA A 50 22.66 9.27 1.72
N ARG A 51 21.63 10.00 1.25
CA ARG A 51 20.23 9.72 1.59
C ARG A 51 19.76 8.39 1.00
N LEU A 52 20.11 8.11 -0.26
CA LEU A 52 19.74 6.89 -0.97
C LEU A 52 20.49 5.68 -0.41
N GLU A 53 21.79 5.79 -0.15
CA GLU A 53 22.57 4.73 0.50
C GLU A 53 21.99 4.38 1.87
N SER A 54 21.73 5.39 2.69
CA SER A 54 21.10 5.20 3.99
C SER A 54 19.72 4.53 3.90
N GLY A 55 18.94 4.81 2.86
CA GLY A 55 17.66 4.15 2.64
C GLY A 55 17.79 2.70 2.16
N ILE A 56 18.77 2.40 1.31
CA ILE A 56 19.12 1.03 0.91
C ILE A 56 19.59 0.20 2.10
N ASP A 57 20.42 0.77 2.98
CA ASP A 57 20.86 0.11 4.21
C ASP A 57 19.68 -0.19 5.14
N ARG A 58 18.75 0.76 5.29
CA ARG A 58 17.50 0.54 6.03
C ARG A 58 16.66 -0.59 5.43
N LEU A 59 16.48 -0.62 4.11
CA LEU A 59 15.76 -1.73 3.45
C LEU A 59 16.49 -3.06 3.68
N THR A 60 17.81 -3.07 3.62
CA THR A 60 18.61 -4.29 3.85
C THR A 60 18.41 -4.81 5.28
N LEU A 61 18.40 -3.92 6.27
CA LEU A 61 18.16 -4.25 7.67
C LEU A 61 16.73 -4.76 7.90
N LEU A 62 15.72 -4.11 7.31
CA LEU A 62 14.30 -4.49 7.45
C LEU A 62 13.97 -5.85 6.79
N THR A 63 14.86 -6.37 5.94
CA THR A 63 14.67 -7.60 5.17
C THR A 63 15.64 -8.72 5.53
N VAL A 64 16.31 -8.64 6.69
CA VAL A 64 17.20 -9.71 7.19
C VAL A 64 16.45 -11.04 7.29
N GLU A 65 15.21 -11.03 7.76
CA GLU A 65 14.36 -12.23 7.89
C GLU A 65 13.61 -12.60 6.59
N SER A 66 13.76 -11.81 5.53
CA SER A 66 13.07 -11.98 4.25
C SER A 66 14.09 -11.95 3.09
N PRO A 67 14.95 -12.98 2.99
CA PRO A 67 16.07 -12.99 2.05
C PRO A 67 15.63 -12.94 0.57
N GLY A 68 14.38 -13.29 0.26
CA GLY A 68 13.85 -13.21 -1.10
C GLY A 68 13.67 -11.78 -1.63
N LEU A 69 13.64 -10.78 -0.73
CA LEU A 69 13.61 -9.35 -1.08
C LEU A 69 15.00 -8.79 -1.45
N GLN A 70 16.08 -9.43 -0.99
CA GLN A 70 17.46 -8.94 -1.19
C GLN A 70 17.87 -8.74 -2.66
N PRO A 71 17.53 -9.63 -3.62
CA PRO A 71 17.77 -9.38 -5.04
C PRO A 71 17.12 -8.08 -5.55
N GLY A 72 15.90 -7.78 -5.08
CA GLY A 72 15.19 -6.55 -5.46
C GLY A 72 15.91 -5.30 -4.96
N ILE A 73 16.36 -5.32 -3.69
CA ILE A 73 17.15 -4.24 -3.10
C ILE A 73 18.44 -4.00 -3.89
N ARG A 74 19.16 -5.06 -4.30
CA ARG A 74 20.38 -4.91 -5.12
C ARG A 74 20.13 -4.26 -6.47
N VAL A 75 19.03 -4.63 -7.15
CA VAL A 75 18.64 -4.02 -8.43
C VAL A 75 18.29 -2.54 -8.23
N LEU A 76 17.49 -2.22 -7.21
CA LEU A 76 17.13 -0.85 -6.88
C LEU A 76 18.37 -0.01 -6.56
N ALA A 77 19.26 -0.50 -5.69
CA ALA A 77 20.50 0.17 -5.32
C ALA A 77 21.40 0.46 -6.54
N ALA A 78 21.50 -0.49 -7.48
CA ALA A 78 22.28 -0.28 -8.71
C ALA A 78 21.70 0.85 -9.58
N ARG A 79 20.37 0.89 -9.74
CA ARG A 79 19.70 1.93 -10.54
C ARG A 79 19.77 3.32 -9.89
N LEU A 80 19.65 3.37 -8.56
CA LEU A 80 19.80 4.62 -7.81
C LEU A 80 21.23 5.19 -7.92
N ARG A 81 22.26 4.35 -7.83
CA ARG A 81 23.66 4.77 -8.04
C ARG A 81 23.89 5.29 -9.46
N GLU A 82 23.46 4.53 -10.48
CA GLU A 82 23.56 4.94 -11.88
C GLU A 82 22.89 6.30 -12.13
N PHE A 83 21.73 6.53 -11.51
CA PHE A 83 21.01 7.78 -11.58
C PHE A 83 21.79 8.96 -11.00
N ILE A 84 22.26 8.84 -9.75
CA ILE A 84 23.01 9.94 -9.11
C ILE A 84 24.32 10.22 -9.82
N ASP A 85 25.06 9.18 -10.23
CA ASP A 85 26.30 9.34 -10.98
C ASP A 85 26.06 10.08 -12.30
N SER A 86 24.99 9.72 -13.02
CA SER A 86 24.62 10.41 -14.24
C SER A 86 24.31 11.89 -13.98
N LYS A 87 23.51 12.20 -12.95
CA LYS A 87 23.13 13.59 -12.63
C LYS A 87 24.31 14.44 -12.19
N ARG A 88 25.20 13.91 -11.34
CA ARG A 88 26.42 14.62 -10.92
C ARG A 88 27.35 14.91 -12.08
N LYS A 89 27.61 13.91 -12.94
CA LYS A 89 28.44 14.10 -14.13
C LYS A 89 27.88 15.20 -15.02
N LEU A 90 26.57 15.17 -15.29
CA LEU A 90 25.93 16.17 -16.14
C LEU A 90 25.91 17.56 -15.50
N ALA A 91 25.67 17.65 -14.18
CA ALA A 91 25.71 18.93 -13.46
C ALA A 91 27.09 19.59 -13.54
N ALA A 92 28.17 18.80 -13.47
CA ALA A 92 29.53 19.31 -13.58
C ALA A 92 29.89 19.85 -14.98
N LEU A 93 29.14 19.49 -16.03
CA LEU A 93 29.36 19.96 -17.39
C LEU A 93 28.59 21.25 -17.72
N VAL A 94 27.67 21.70 -16.86
CA VAL A 94 26.93 22.94 -17.05
C VAL A 94 27.89 24.13 -16.92
N GLY A 95 27.82 25.08 -17.85
CA GLY A 95 28.72 26.24 -17.89
C GLY A 95 30.13 25.94 -18.41
N THR A 96 30.40 24.71 -18.85
CA THR A 96 31.66 24.31 -19.47
C THR A 96 31.56 24.28 -21.01
N ASP A 97 32.68 24.11 -21.70
CA ASP A 97 32.74 23.86 -23.15
C ASP A 97 31.97 22.60 -23.58
N GLN A 98 31.74 21.67 -22.64
CA GLN A 98 31.05 20.41 -22.86
C GLN A 98 29.53 20.45 -22.60
N GLN A 99 28.93 21.63 -22.36
CA GLN A 99 27.49 21.77 -22.08
C GLN A 99 26.58 21.21 -23.20
N GLU A 100 27.07 21.10 -24.43
CA GLU A 100 26.31 20.44 -25.52
C GLU A 100 25.98 18.98 -25.20
N GLN A 101 26.85 18.27 -24.48
CA GLN A 101 26.57 16.89 -24.04
C GLN A 101 25.34 16.83 -23.12
N VAL A 102 25.19 17.82 -22.23
CA VAL A 102 24.01 17.94 -21.35
C VAL A 102 22.76 18.18 -22.18
N ARG A 103 22.83 19.07 -23.18
CA ARG A 103 21.70 19.34 -24.09
C ARG A 103 21.30 18.10 -24.88
N LEU A 104 22.26 17.34 -25.41
CA LEU A 104 22.01 16.08 -26.13
C LEU A 104 21.38 15.03 -25.23
N TYR A 105 21.87 14.87 -23.99
CA TYR A 105 21.29 13.95 -23.02
C TYR A 105 19.82 14.26 -22.72
N VAL A 106 19.49 15.54 -22.51
CA VAL A 106 18.12 15.99 -22.21
C VAL A 106 17.22 15.84 -23.43
N ARG A 107 17.63 16.35 -24.60
CA ARG A 107 16.84 16.29 -25.85
C ARG A 107 16.65 14.86 -26.35
N GLY A 108 17.65 14.01 -26.18
CA GLY A 108 17.60 12.59 -26.53
C GLY A 108 16.73 11.76 -25.58
N GLY A 109 16.17 12.35 -24.53
CA GLY A 109 15.28 11.65 -23.60
C GLY A 109 15.99 10.66 -22.67
N SER A 110 17.33 10.65 -22.63
CA SER A 110 18.12 9.72 -21.81
C SER A 110 17.80 9.86 -20.33
N GLY A 111 17.58 11.09 -19.85
CA GLY A 111 17.15 11.35 -18.47
C GLY A 111 15.80 10.72 -18.13
N ARG A 112 14.82 10.83 -19.02
CA ARG A 112 13.50 10.19 -18.85
C ARG A 112 13.61 8.68 -18.87
N ALA A 113 14.40 8.14 -19.81
CA ALA A 113 14.61 6.69 -19.91
C ALA A 113 15.20 6.13 -18.62
N LEU A 114 16.25 6.75 -18.08
CA LEU A 114 16.87 6.34 -16.83
C LEU A 114 15.88 6.43 -15.65
N PHE A 115 15.13 7.54 -15.53
CA PHE A 115 14.10 7.69 -14.49
C PHE A 115 13.03 6.57 -14.56
N LEU A 116 12.56 6.21 -15.76
CA LEU A 116 11.60 5.12 -15.94
C LEU A 116 12.16 3.76 -15.52
N THR A 117 13.47 3.52 -15.67
CA THR A 117 14.07 2.28 -15.15
C THR A 117 14.06 2.20 -13.62
N ILE A 118 14.14 3.34 -12.93
CA ILE A 118 14.05 3.41 -11.46
C ILE A 118 12.61 3.16 -11.03
N GLU A 119 11.64 3.85 -11.63
CA GLU A 119 10.21 3.64 -11.38
C GLU A 119 9.81 2.17 -11.59
N LYS A 120 10.33 1.56 -12.67
CA LYS A 120 10.14 0.12 -12.91
C LYS A 120 10.79 -0.73 -11.80
N ALA A 121 12.02 -0.43 -11.39
CA ALA A 121 12.70 -1.16 -10.32
C ALA A 121 11.97 -1.04 -8.97
N ILE A 122 11.42 0.13 -8.66
CA ILE A 122 10.57 0.38 -7.49
C ILE A 122 9.31 -0.47 -7.56
N GLY A 123 8.54 -0.38 -8.66
CA GLY A 123 7.31 -1.16 -8.83
C GLY A 123 7.56 -2.66 -8.79
N ASP A 124 8.63 -3.15 -9.43
CA ASP A 124 9.03 -4.55 -9.37
C ASP A 124 9.38 -4.99 -7.93
N PHE A 125 9.95 -4.08 -7.12
CA PHE A 125 10.28 -4.35 -5.72
C PHE A 125 9.04 -4.33 -4.83
N GLU A 126 8.13 -3.37 -5.00
CA GLU A 126 6.83 -3.34 -4.30
C GLU A 126 6.01 -4.61 -4.58
N MET A 127 6.00 -5.08 -5.82
CA MET A 127 5.37 -6.34 -6.19
C MET A 127 6.02 -7.56 -5.51
N ARG A 128 7.33 -7.53 -5.23
CA ARG A 128 8.00 -8.58 -4.45
C ARG A 128 7.62 -8.50 -2.97
N ILE A 129 7.56 -7.28 -2.41
CA ILE A 129 7.07 -7.06 -1.04
C ILE A 129 5.67 -7.64 -0.90
N GLU A 130 4.76 -7.35 -1.83
CA GLU A 130 3.39 -7.88 -1.79
C GLU A 130 3.33 -9.41 -1.87
N ARG A 131 4.23 -10.02 -2.66
CA ARG A 131 4.27 -11.48 -2.79
C ARG A 131 4.81 -12.18 -1.53
N GLU A 132 5.82 -11.59 -0.88
CA GLU A 132 6.43 -12.18 0.32
C GLU A 132 5.70 -11.81 1.61
N LEU A 133 5.09 -10.64 1.64
CA LEU A 133 4.35 -10.07 2.75
C LEU A 133 2.99 -9.61 2.22
N PRO A 134 2.06 -10.53 1.91
CA PRO A 134 0.76 -10.17 1.38
C PRO A 134 -0.03 -9.31 2.37
N ALA A 135 -0.76 -8.33 1.85
CA ALA A 135 -1.76 -7.62 2.63
C ALA A 135 -2.83 -8.62 3.11
N GLU A 136 -3.12 -8.60 4.40
CA GLU A 136 -4.23 -9.40 4.93
C GLU A 136 -5.54 -8.74 4.51
N PRO A 137 -6.54 -9.51 4.03
CA PRO A 137 -7.89 -8.98 3.96
C PRO A 137 -8.30 -8.62 5.39
N LEU A 138 -8.77 -7.38 5.58
CA LEU A 138 -9.30 -6.94 6.87
C LEU A 138 -10.29 -8.01 7.36
N THR A 139 -10.11 -8.51 8.58
CA THR A 139 -10.94 -9.56 9.20
C THR A 139 -12.43 -9.22 9.32
N TYR A 140 -12.86 -8.04 8.84
CA TYR A 140 -14.25 -7.65 8.63
C TYR A 140 -15.06 -8.72 7.90
N ASP A 141 -14.54 -9.32 6.83
CA ASP A 141 -15.30 -10.31 6.05
C ASP A 141 -15.57 -11.61 6.84
N ALA A 142 -14.59 -12.04 7.63
CA ALA A 142 -14.73 -13.23 8.47
C ALA A 142 -15.65 -12.98 9.69
N TRP A 143 -15.61 -11.78 10.27
CA TRP A 143 -16.49 -11.39 11.38
C TRP A 143 -17.94 -11.19 10.93
N ILE A 144 -18.16 -10.53 9.78
CA ILE A 144 -19.50 -10.33 9.18
C ILE A 144 -20.12 -11.67 8.77
N GLY A 145 -19.32 -12.61 8.25
CA GLY A 145 -19.81 -13.95 7.90
C GLY A 145 -20.43 -14.69 9.10
N ARG A 146 -19.80 -14.59 10.28
CA ARG A 146 -20.31 -15.21 11.52
C ARG A 146 -21.48 -14.43 12.12
N ALA A 147 -21.40 -13.10 12.12
CA ALA A 147 -22.45 -12.21 12.59
C ALA A 147 -23.75 -12.38 11.78
N ARG A 148 -23.66 -12.61 10.47
CA ARG A 148 -24.82 -12.85 9.59
C ARG A 148 -25.60 -14.10 10.00
N TRP A 149 -24.93 -15.21 10.31
CA TRP A 149 -25.59 -16.42 10.79
C TRP A 149 -26.20 -16.26 12.18
N GLN A 150 -25.58 -15.48 13.05
CA GLN A 150 -26.13 -15.16 14.38
C GLN A 150 -27.40 -14.31 14.28
N LEU A 151 -27.44 -13.34 13.37
CA LEU A 151 -28.63 -12.51 13.12
C LEU A 151 -29.79 -13.34 12.55
N LEU A 152 -29.53 -14.23 11.59
CA LEU A 152 -30.55 -15.13 11.03
C LEU A 152 -31.12 -16.10 12.09
N LEU A 153 -30.30 -16.60 13.01
CA LEU A 153 -30.76 -17.44 14.12
C LEU A 153 -31.68 -16.66 15.09
N LEU A 154 -31.34 -15.41 15.38
CA LEU A 154 -32.16 -14.54 16.24
C LEU A 154 -33.52 -14.23 15.61
N GLU A 155 -33.58 -13.98 14.31
CA GLU A 155 -34.84 -13.78 13.58
C GLU A 155 -35.73 -15.03 13.60
N LEU A 156 -35.16 -16.21 13.35
CA LEU A 156 -35.92 -17.47 13.41
C LEU A 156 -36.47 -17.77 14.80
N LEU A 157 -35.69 -17.49 15.86
CA LEU A 157 -36.14 -17.60 17.24
C LEU A 157 -37.31 -16.65 17.55
N ALA A 158 -37.22 -15.40 17.10
CA ALA A 158 -38.28 -14.42 17.31
C ALA A 158 -39.60 -14.83 16.61
N VAL A 159 -39.52 -15.32 15.38
CA VAL A 159 -40.69 -15.86 14.64
C VAL A 159 -41.27 -17.07 15.36
N GLY A 160 -40.42 -17.99 15.84
CA GLY A 160 -40.85 -19.16 16.60
C GLY A 160 -41.61 -18.79 17.88
N VAL A 161 -41.11 -17.80 18.64
CA VAL A 161 -41.79 -17.27 19.84
C VAL A 161 -43.14 -16.65 19.48
N ALA A 162 -43.21 -15.83 18.43
CA ALA A 162 -44.45 -15.20 17.98
C ALA A 162 -45.51 -16.26 17.61
N VAL A 163 -45.15 -17.27 16.83
CA VAL A 163 -46.04 -18.38 16.46
C VAL A 163 -46.50 -19.16 17.69
N SER A 164 -45.61 -19.43 18.64
CA SER A 164 -45.93 -20.13 19.89
C SER A 164 -46.94 -19.34 20.73
N CYS A 165 -46.74 -18.03 20.89
CA CYS A 165 -47.66 -17.13 21.57
C CYS A 165 -49.03 -17.08 20.87
N THR A 166 -49.09 -17.00 19.54
CA THR A 166 -50.36 -17.03 18.79
C THR A 166 -51.10 -18.35 18.97
N ARG A 167 -50.39 -19.50 18.98
CA ARG A 167 -51.02 -20.81 19.24
C ARG A 167 -51.51 -20.91 20.68
N ALA A 168 -50.74 -20.45 21.66
CA ALA A 168 -51.13 -20.46 23.07
C ALA A 168 -52.38 -19.59 23.33
N LEU A 169 -52.43 -18.39 22.74
CA LEU A 169 -53.57 -17.48 22.86
C LEU A 169 -54.79 -17.93 22.03
N GLY A 170 -54.56 -18.52 20.86
CA GLY A 170 -55.60 -19.05 19.98
C GLY A 170 -56.30 -20.30 20.52
N LEU A 171 -55.61 -21.11 21.34
CA LEU A 171 -56.21 -22.27 22.01
C LEU A 171 -57.11 -21.89 23.19
N VAL A 172 -57.07 -20.64 23.66
CA VAL A 172 -57.88 -20.15 24.79
C VAL A 172 -59.27 -19.64 24.36
N ARG A 173 -59.54 -19.47 23.06
CA ARG A 173 -60.90 -19.20 22.56
C ARG A 173 -61.58 -20.47 22.06
N ARG A 174 -62.02 -21.34 22.98
CA ARG A 174 -63.14 -22.25 22.69
C ARG A 174 -64.45 -21.51 22.96
N PRO A 175 -65.38 -21.39 21.99
CA PRO A 175 -66.67 -20.77 22.25
C PRO A 175 -67.45 -21.63 23.25
N LEU A 176 -67.89 -21.02 24.35
CA LEU A 176 -68.94 -21.57 25.22
C LEU A 176 -70.23 -21.60 24.41
N VAL A 177 -70.52 -22.74 23.79
CA VAL A 177 -71.87 -23.05 23.33
C VAL A 177 -72.66 -23.42 24.59
N GLU A 178 -73.39 -22.45 25.14
CA GLU A 178 -74.38 -22.69 26.19
C GLU A 178 -75.49 -23.59 25.64
N ARG A 179 -75.42 -24.88 25.98
CA ARG A 179 -76.54 -25.81 25.96
C ARG A 179 -77.29 -25.70 27.29
N SER A 180 -78.31 -24.84 27.35
CA SER A 180 -79.32 -24.92 28.41
C SER A 180 -80.22 -26.11 28.12
N ALA A 181 -80.07 -27.17 28.90
CA ALA A 181 -80.87 -28.38 28.83
C ALA A 181 -82.13 -28.28 29.73
N ARG A 182 -83.23 -28.85 29.21
CA ARG A 182 -84.33 -29.58 29.90
C ARG A 182 -85.42 -28.79 30.66
N VAL A 183 -86.69 -28.93 30.22
CA VAL A 183 -87.82 -29.76 30.78
C VAL A 183 -88.76 -28.87 31.60
N GLN A 184 -90.10 -28.86 31.51
CA GLN A 184 -91.20 -29.86 31.43
C GLN A 184 -92.45 -29.09 30.90
N VAL A 185 -93.41 -29.65 30.14
CA VAL A 185 -94.53 -30.56 30.53
C VAL A 185 -95.07 -31.21 29.26
#